data_AF-A0A482DTF9-F1
#
_entry.id   AF-A0A482DTF9-F1
#
_cell.length_a   1.000
_cell.length_b   1.000
_cell.length_c   1.000
_cell.angle_alpha   90.00
_cell.angle_beta   90.00
_cell.angle_gamma   90.00
#
_symmetry.space_group_name_H-M   'P 1'
#
loop_
_entity.id
_entity.type
_entity.pdbx_description
1 polymer ?
#
loop_
_entity_poly.entity_id
_entity_poly.type
_entity_poly.pdbx_seq_one_letter_code
_entity_poly.pdbx_strand_id
1 'polypeptide(L)'
;QLARECKIHSITFSNQTIYEKVIILLIITNSQITKVHDYLWYSRYIINIFNSFFIQWLYYYMFIINKHVIMSVRWNVNNIRKLVGISEAICLILIFVKLNIIILTFIFKYYIFIILRFVLPTSVNNINYLKLNFAALPENKDFYKNIASGDNSDSMDLDNNSDDDNSEDDIDAEQENIKSNNNINNDLSFKQWLAGLLDGDGYFILTKKGYNSCEITMDARDKKALYLIKHRYGGRVKQVSNANAFKYKLRHKAGLILLIKDVNGFLRNPTRLLQMNKLCVKFNIQLKYPEKLSFNDGWLSGFIDSDGSIYFSESSGQVFIAISQKNRFLLEPLIDVYGGRVDILSPKIEAFKYIVYKKAELFNLIDNYFSKYPLRTEKMKRVNLIKEFYLKKISKNNKDIIKLNEWIKFKDRWDKFHN
;
A
#
# COMPACT_ATOMS: atom_id res chain seq x y z
N GLN A 1 26.46 6.56 24.72
CA GLN A 1 25.91 6.33 26.08
C GLN A 1 24.41 6.17 25.92
N LEU A 2 23.72 5.13 26.38
CA LEU A 2 24.07 4.04 27.27
C LEU A 2 23.08 2.91 26.96
N ALA A 3 23.61 1.68 26.86
CA ALA A 3 23.12 0.47 27.52
C ALA A 3 21.61 0.10 27.34
N ARG A 4 21.21 -1.13 26.97
CA ARG A 4 21.60 -2.40 27.59
C ARG A 4 20.82 -3.57 26.95
N GLU A 5 21.36 -4.76 27.18
CA GLU A 5 20.68 -6.05 27.46
C GLU A 5 20.00 -6.84 26.33
N CYS A 6 20.45 -8.10 26.24
CA CYS A 6 19.90 -9.19 25.46
C CYS A 6 19.22 -10.16 26.44
N LYS A 7 17.96 -10.52 26.22
CA LYS A 7 17.22 -11.56 26.96
C LYS A 7 16.88 -12.73 26.03
N ILE A 8 17.01 -13.95 26.56
CA ILE A 8 16.76 -15.23 25.87
C ILE A 8 15.54 -15.90 26.53
N HIS A 9 14.54 -16.30 25.72
CA HIS A 9 13.49 -17.29 26.03
C HIS A 9 12.95 -17.79 24.66
N SER A 10 12.55 -19.03 24.38
CA SER A 10 12.53 -20.35 25.04
C SER A 10 12.30 -21.36 23.92
N ILE A 11 12.83 -22.58 24.01
CA ILE A 11 12.56 -23.67 23.06
C ILE A 11 11.47 -24.56 23.66
N THR A 12 10.36 -24.76 22.95
CA THR A 12 9.33 -25.76 23.30
C THR A 12 9.40 -26.95 22.37
N PHE A 13 9.69 -28.11 22.95
CA PHE A 13 9.51 -29.41 22.31
C PHE A 13 8.16 -29.98 22.78
N SER A 14 7.32 -30.41 21.84
CA SER A 14 6.14 -31.22 22.15
C SER A 14 6.27 -32.56 21.43
N ASN A 15 6.44 -33.63 22.20
CA ASN A 15 6.50 -35.00 21.70
C ASN A 15 5.09 -35.56 21.51
N GLN A 16 4.77 -36.00 20.29
CA GLN A 16 3.88 -37.13 20.00
C GLN A 16 4.27 -37.72 18.64
N THR A 17 4.07 -39.02 18.49
CA THR A 17 4.72 -39.96 17.57
C THR A 17 4.49 -39.72 16.06
N ILE A 18 5.54 -40.00 15.27
CA ILE A 18 5.68 -40.12 13.80
C ILE A 18 5.65 -38.82 12.94
N TYR A 19 6.05 -37.64 13.44
CA TYR A 19 6.47 -36.57 12.51
C TYR A 19 7.36 -35.54 13.20
N GLU A 20 8.62 -35.39 12.75
CA GLU A 20 9.45 -34.26 13.16
C GLU A 20 9.26 -33.09 12.20
N LYS A 21 8.86 -31.94 12.77
CA LYS A 21 8.69 -30.69 12.04
C LYS A 21 9.81 -29.75 12.44
N VAL A 22 10.85 -29.66 11.62
CA VAL A 22 11.96 -28.72 11.84
C VAL A 22 11.68 -27.44 11.05
N ILE A 23 11.66 -26.30 11.75
CA ILE A 23 11.52 -24.97 11.15
C ILE A 23 12.92 -24.33 11.11
N ILE A 24 13.47 -24.13 9.91
CA ILE A 24 14.74 -23.40 9.72
C ILE A 24 14.40 -22.00 9.20
N LEU A 25 14.82 -20.99 9.95
CA LEU A 25 14.65 -19.57 9.63
C LEU A 25 15.97 -19.02 9.07
N LEU A 26 15.96 -18.43 7.88
CA LEU A 26 17.14 -17.87 7.24
C LEU A 26 16.89 -16.38 6.93
N ILE A 27 17.69 -15.50 7.54
CA ILE A 27 17.57 -14.03 7.40
C ILE A 27 18.79 -13.53 6.63
N ILE A 28 18.56 -12.83 5.51
CA ILE A 28 19.59 -12.12 4.74
C ILE A 28 19.42 -10.61 5.03
N THR A 29 20.47 -9.96 5.54
CA THR A 29 20.49 -8.50 5.75
C THR A 29 21.40 -7.81 4.75
N ASN A 30 20.89 -6.76 4.10
CA ASN A 30 21.65 -5.92 3.17
C ASN A 30 21.84 -4.53 3.78
N SER A 31 23.05 -3.97 3.70
CA SER A 31 23.40 -2.73 4.40
C SER A 31 23.40 -1.52 3.46
N GLN A 32 22.34 -0.73 3.49
CA GLN A 32 22.45 0.71 3.71
C GLN A 32 21.21 1.21 4.46
N ILE A 33 21.52 1.90 5.56
CA ILE A 33 20.65 2.67 6.48
C ILE A 33 19.71 1.83 7.36
N THR A 34 20.04 1.89 8.66
CA THR A 34 19.49 1.18 9.80
C THR A 34 17.96 1.21 9.94
N LYS A 35 17.39 0.00 9.93
CA LYS A 35 16.26 -0.57 10.71
C LYS A 35 15.26 -1.25 9.78
N VAL A 36 15.56 -2.49 9.40
CA VAL A 36 14.62 -3.41 8.76
C VAL A 36 14.40 -4.58 9.71
N HIS A 37 13.16 -4.74 10.16
CA HIS A 37 12.64 -6.02 10.65
C HIS A 37 12.28 -6.86 9.41
N ASP A 38 12.94 -8.02 9.32
CA ASP A 38 12.51 -9.32 8.83
C ASP A 38 11.53 -9.41 7.65
N TYR A 39 12.05 -9.84 6.50
CA TYR A 39 11.23 -10.54 5.50
C TYR A 39 11.20 -12.03 5.83
N LEU A 40 10.01 -12.53 6.17
CA LEU A 40 9.69 -13.96 6.28
C LEU A 40 9.53 -14.55 4.88
N TRP A 41 10.45 -15.41 4.45
CA TRP A 41 10.26 -16.22 3.25
C TRP A 41 9.81 -17.63 3.66
N TYR A 42 8.57 -17.97 3.32
CA TYR A 42 7.98 -19.27 3.62
C TYR A 42 8.23 -20.21 2.45
N SER A 43 9.28 -21.03 2.54
CA SER A 43 9.56 -22.07 1.56
C SER A 43 9.28 -23.43 2.20
N ARG A 44 8.24 -24.12 1.70
CA ARG A 44 7.81 -25.44 2.16
C ARG A 44 8.47 -26.49 1.29
N TYR A 45 9.64 -26.99 1.71
CA TYR A 45 10.27 -28.14 1.06
C TYR A 45 10.00 -29.41 1.88
N ILE A 46 9.30 -30.37 1.26
CA ILE A 46 9.23 -31.75 1.74
C ILE A 46 10.30 -32.50 0.95
N ILE A 47 11.41 -32.83 1.59
CA ILE A 47 12.45 -33.68 1.02
C ILE A 47 12.52 -34.92 1.90
N ASN A 48 11.94 -36.02 1.42
CA ASN A 48 12.17 -37.36 1.96
C ASN A 48 13.47 -37.90 1.39
N ILE A 49 14.57 -37.89 2.15
CA ILE A 49 15.78 -38.64 1.77
C ILE A 49 16.44 -39.30 3.00
N PHE A 50 16.56 -40.62 2.87
CA PHE A 50 17.23 -41.67 3.64
C PHE A 50 18.20 -41.32 4.79
N ASN A 51 18.06 -42.10 5.87
CA ASN A 51 18.99 -42.30 6.99
C ASN A 51 20.38 -42.80 6.53
N SER A 52 21.19 -41.93 5.93
CA SER A 52 22.61 -42.22 5.73
C SER A 52 23.43 -41.30 6.62
N PHE A 53 24.20 -41.92 7.53
CA PHE A 53 25.16 -41.27 8.43
C PHE A 53 26.07 -40.28 7.71
N PHE A 54 26.33 -40.51 6.42
CA PHE A 54 27.12 -39.66 5.55
C PHE A 54 26.48 -38.30 5.27
N ILE A 55 25.16 -38.24 5.09
CA ILE A 55 24.42 -36.98 4.83
C ILE A 55 24.41 -36.11 6.10
N GLN A 56 24.26 -36.74 7.26
CA GLN A 56 24.27 -36.05 8.55
C GLN A 56 25.66 -35.52 8.90
N TRP A 57 26.71 -36.29 8.61
CA TRP A 57 28.10 -35.85 8.72
C TRP A 57 28.43 -34.70 7.75
N LEU A 58 27.97 -34.77 6.50
CA LEU A 58 28.10 -33.69 5.52
C LEU A 58 27.38 -32.41 5.93
N TYR A 59 26.17 -32.52 6.49
CA TYR A 59 25.42 -31.38 6.99
C TYR A 59 26.14 -30.70 8.17
N TYR A 60 26.70 -31.49 9.08
CA TYR A 60 27.51 -30.98 10.19
C TYR A 60 28.79 -30.29 9.71
N TYR A 61 29.47 -30.86 8.72
CA TYR A 61 30.67 -30.27 8.13
C TYR A 61 30.37 -28.95 7.40
N MET A 62 29.26 -28.89 6.63
CA MET A 62 28.77 -27.66 6.00
C MET A 62 28.41 -26.58 7.02
N PHE A 63 27.81 -26.96 8.16
CA PHE A 63 27.49 -26.03 9.25
C PHE A 63 28.74 -25.43 9.90
N ILE A 64 29.78 -26.25 10.14
CA ILE A 64 31.06 -25.79 10.71
C ILE A 64 31.78 -24.85 9.74
N ILE A 65 31.85 -25.18 8.45
CA ILE A 65 32.49 -24.33 7.44
C ILE A 65 31.76 -22.99 7.34
N ASN A 66 30.43 -22.99 7.28
CA ASN A 66 29.66 -21.74 7.24
C ASN A 66 29.92 -20.87 8.47
N LYS A 67 29.98 -21.47 9.67
CA LYS A 67 30.30 -20.75 10.90
C LYS A 67 31.69 -20.12 10.87
N HIS A 68 32.69 -20.83 10.37
CA HIS A 68 34.07 -20.32 10.26
C HIS A 68 34.21 -19.23 9.19
N VAL A 69 33.57 -19.38 8.04
CA VAL A 69 33.57 -18.37 6.98
C VAL A 69 32.90 -17.08 7.47
N ILE A 70 31.74 -17.19 8.14
CA ILE A 70 31.02 -16.03 8.71
C ILE A 70 31.87 -15.33 9.78
N MET A 71 32.57 -16.08 10.64
CA MET A 71 33.46 -15.50 11.66
C MET A 71 34.68 -14.78 11.04
N SER A 72 35.31 -15.36 10.02
CA SER A 72 36.46 -14.76 9.34
C SER A 72 36.09 -13.47 8.61
N VAL A 73 34.96 -13.45 7.90
CA VAL A 73 34.44 -12.25 7.23
C VAL A 73 34.14 -11.14 8.23
N ARG A 74 33.54 -11.48 9.38
CA ARG A 74 33.21 -10.50 10.43
C ARG A 74 34.46 -9.90 11.10
N TRP A 75 35.53 -10.68 11.25
CA TRP A 75 36.79 -10.21 11.82
C TRP A 75 37.52 -9.26 10.86
N ASN A 76 37.57 -9.58 9.57
CA ASN A 76 38.20 -8.73 8.55
C ASN A 76 37.47 -7.40 8.34
N VAL A 77 36.13 -7.38 8.37
CA VAL A 77 35.34 -6.14 8.25
C VAL A 77 35.61 -5.17 9.40
N ASN A 78 35.82 -5.67 10.62
CA ASN A 78 36.15 -4.83 11.78
C ASN A 78 37.56 -4.22 11.69
N ASN A 79 38.52 -4.91 11.06
CA ASN A 79 39.86 -4.38 10.86
C ASN A 79 39.90 -3.36 9.71
N ILE A 80 39.22 -3.64 8.59
CA ILE A 80 39.18 -2.74 7.41
C ILE A 80 38.50 -1.41 7.75
N ARG A 81 37.46 -1.40 8.59
CA ARG A 81 36.80 -0.16 9.06
C ARG A 81 37.70 0.78 9.86
N LYS A 82 38.82 0.30 10.40
CA LYS A 82 39.76 1.11 11.18
C LYS A 82 40.88 1.72 10.35
N LEU A 83 41.08 1.27 9.10
CA LEU A 83 42.32 1.52 8.35
C LEU A 83 42.15 2.44 7.13
N VAL A 84 40.93 2.68 6.63
CA VAL A 84 40.74 3.46 5.39
C VAL A 84 39.43 4.26 5.38
N GLY A 85 39.38 5.34 4.59
CA GLY A 85 38.19 6.17 4.41
C GLY A 85 36.96 5.38 3.91
N ILE A 86 35.76 5.92 4.11
CA ILE A 86 34.49 5.21 3.87
C ILE A 86 34.39 4.68 2.43
N SER A 87 34.88 5.41 1.43
CA SER A 87 34.86 4.99 0.02
C SER A 87 35.80 3.80 -0.24
N GLU A 88 37.01 3.81 0.31
CA GLU A 88 37.99 2.74 0.13
C GLU A 88 37.64 1.48 0.94
N ALA A 89 37.02 1.64 2.11
CA ALA A 89 36.48 0.51 2.87
C ALA A 89 35.38 -0.22 2.08
N ILE A 90 34.53 0.51 1.35
CA ILE A 90 33.50 -0.08 0.47
C ILE A 90 34.14 -0.82 -0.70
N CYS A 91 35.13 -0.23 -1.38
CA CYS A 91 35.86 -0.90 -2.46
C CYS A 91 36.53 -2.19 -2.00
N LEU A 92 37.18 -2.19 -0.84
CA LEU A 92 37.81 -3.39 -0.27
C LEU A 92 36.78 -4.46 0.09
N ILE A 93 35.65 -4.08 0.70
CA ILE A 93 34.56 -5.01 1.02
C ILE A 93 34.02 -5.66 -0.27
N LEU A 94 33.84 -4.90 -1.35
CA LEU A 94 33.38 -5.44 -2.64
C LEU A 94 34.39 -6.42 -3.26
N ILE A 95 35.69 -6.14 -3.14
CA ILE A 95 36.76 -7.06 -3.60
C ILE A 95 36.70 -8.37 -2.80
N PHE A 96 36.55 -8.32 -1.48
CA PHE A 96 36.44 -9.51 -0.63
C PHE A 96 35.17 -10.33 -0.90
N VAL A 97 34.03 -9.67 -1.15
CA VAL A 97 32.80 -10.37 -1.56
C VAL A 97 33.00 -11.08 -2.89
N LYS A 98 33.64 -10.42 -3.85
CA LYS A 98 33.95 -11.01 -5.16
C LYS A 98 34.90 -12.21 -5.05
N LEU A 99 35.92 -12.11 -4.20
CA LEU A 99 36.87 -13.21 -3.93
C LEU A 99 36.17 -14.42 -3.29
N ASN A 100 35.27 -14.19 -2.32
CA ASN A 100 34.51 -15.25 -1.67
C ASN A 100 33.54 -15.96 -2.63
N ILE A 101 32.90 -15.24 -3.55
CA ILE A 101 32.05 -15.84 -4.58
C ILE A 101 32.91 -16.75 -5.49
N ILE A 102 34.10 -16.31 -5.88
CA ILE A 102 35.02 -17.12 -6.69
C ILE A 102 35.40 -18.40 -5.94
N ILE A 103 35.81 -18.32 -4.67
CA ILE A 103 36.15 -19.49 -3.86
C ILE A 103 34.96 -20.46 -3.76
N LEU A 104 33.74 -19.94 -3.55
CA LEU A 104 32.52 -20.76 -3.49
C LEU A 104 32.26 -21.50 -4.80
N THR A 105 32.48 -20.84 -5.95
CA THR A 105 32.33 -21.50 -7.27
C THR A 105 33.36 -22.61 -7.50
N PHE A 106 34.59 -22.45 -6.99
CA PHE A 106 35.61 -23.51 -7.04
C PHE A 106 35.23 -24.72 -6.18
N ILE A 107 34.75 -24.48 -4.95
CA ILE A 107 34.28 -25.55 -4.06
C ILE A 107 33.11 -26.30 -4.68
N PHE A 108 32.16 -25.57 -5.30
CA PHE A 108 31.01 -26.18 -5.96
C PHE A 108 31.40 -27.04 -7.18
N LYS A 109 32.34 -26.56 -8.01
CA LYS A 109 32.88 -27.35 -9.13
C LYS A 109 33.60 -28.61 -8.65
N TYR A 110 34.41 -28.50 -7.60
CA TYR A 110 35.09 -29.63 -6.98
C TYR A 110 34.09 -30.65 -6.40
N TYR A 111 33.00 -30.17 -5.81
CA TYR A 111 31.92 -31.01 -5.29
C TYR A 111 31.17 -31.77 -6.40
N ILE A 112 30.82 -31.10 -7.50
CA ILE A 112 30.24 -31.76 -8.68
C ILE A 112 31.19 -32.82 -9.23
N PHE A 113 32.50 -32.54 -9.27
CA PHE A 113 33.49 -33.51 -9.74
C PHE A 113 33.54 -34.77 -8.86
N ILE A 114 33.47 -34.64 -7.53
CA ILE A 114 33.40 -35.78 -6.61
C ILE A 114 32.11 -36.58 -6.83
N ILE A 115 30.96 -35.91 -6.95
CA ILE A 115 29.67 -36.59 -7.20
C ILE A 115 29.73 -37.35 -8.52
N LEU A 116 30.20 -36.73 -9.60
CA LEU A 116 30.32 -37.39 -10.90
C LEU A 116 31.19 -38.65 -10.80
N ARG A 117 32.32 -38.57 -10.09
CA ARG A 117 33.27 -39.68 -9.97
C ARG A 117 32.74 -40.87 -9.15
N PHE A 118 31.91 -40.60 -8.14
CA PHE A 118 31.38 -41.65 -7.24
C PHE A 118 29.98 -42.16 -7.60
N VAL A 119 29.16 -41.36 -8.29
CA VAL A 119 27.76 -41.71 -8.58
C VAL A 119 27.56 -42.28 -9.99
N LEU A 120 28.42 -41.95 -10.96
CA LEU A 120 28.29 -42.49 -12.32
C LEU A 120 28.70 -43.96 -12.54
N PRO A 121 29.57 -44.62 -11.74
CA PRO A 121 29.92 -46.01 -12.00
C PRO A 121 28.75 -46.99 -11.78
N THR A 122 27.65 -46.56 -11.15
CA THR A 122 26.56 -47.47 -10.75
C THR A 122 25.33 -47.44 -11.66
N SER A 123 25.25 -46.54 -12.65
CA SER A 123 24.04 -46.36 -13.47
C SER A 123 24.07 -47.01 -14.86
N VAL A 124 25.21 -47.57 -15.29
CA VAL A 124 25.32 -48.20 -16.63
C VAL A 124 24.49 -49.48 -16.76
N ASN A 125 24.12 -50.14 -15.65
CA ASN A 125 23.36 -51.40 -15.69
C ASN A 125 21.83 -51.25 -15.82
N ASN A 126 21.26 -50.03 -15.69
CA ASN A 126 19.80 -49.85 -15.63
C ASN A 126 19.15 -49.28 -16.91
N ILE A 127 19.91 -49.03 -17.98
CA ILE A 127 19.38 -48.43 -19.21
C ILE A 127 18.61 -49.45 -20.09
N ASN A 128 18.82 -50.76 -19.91
CA ASN A 128 18.14 -51.78 -20.72
C ASN A 128 16.67 -52.02 -20.35
N TYR A 129 16.19 -51.55 -19.19
CA TYR A 129 14.81 -51.82 -18.74
C TYR A 129 13.77 -50.79 -19.21
N LEU A 130 14.18 -49.60 -19.66
CA LEU A 130 13.24 -48.51 -20.00
C LEU A 130 12.86 -48.47 -21.49
N LYS A 131 13.47 -49.28 -22.35
CA LYS A 131 13.16 -49.32 -23.79
C LYS A 131 11.92 -50.14 -24.16
N LEU A 132 11.32 -50.88 -23.21
CA LEU A 132 10.27 -51.87 -23.51
C LEU A 132 8.82 -51.39 -23.34
N ASN A 133 8.57 -50.19 -22.80
CA ASN A 133 7.21 -49.78 -22.40
C ASN A 133 6.63 -48.54 -23.12
N PHE A 134 7.20 -48.09 -24.25
CA PHE A 134 6.68 -46.93 -24.98
C PHE A 134 6.04 -47.24 -26.36
N ALA A 135 5.82 -48.52 -26.68
CA ALA A 135 5.24 -48.92 -27.96
C ALA A 135 3.83 -49.50 -27.80
N ALA A 136 2.84 -48.70 -27.39
CA ALA A 136 1.42 -49.00 -27.60
C ALA A 136 0.51 -47.82 -27.22
N LEU A 137 0.11 -47.00 -28.20
CA LEU A 137 -1.26 -46.47 -28.35
C LEU A 137 -1.36 -45.60 -29.62
N PRO A 138 -2.36 -45.82 -30.50
CA PRO A 138 -2.48 -45.13 -31.78
C PRO A 138 -3.29 -43.82 -31.70
N GLU A 139 -2.92 -42.91 -32.61
CA GLU A 139 -3.51 -41.60 -32.87
C GLU A 139 -4.92 -41.72 -33.48
N ASN A 140 -5.84 -40.84 -33.08
CA ASN A 140 -7.10 -40.62 -33.78
C ASN A 140 -7.25 -39.11 -34.07
N LYS A 141 -6.86 -38.73 -35.28
CA LYS A 141 -7.15 -37.44 -35.92
C LYS A 141 -8.39 -37.65 -36.77
N ASP A 142 -9.43 -36.87 -36.52
CA ASP A 142 -10.38 -36.34 -37.52
C ASP A 142 -11.60 -35.76 -36.80
N PHE A 143 -11.66 -34.44 -36.64
CA PHE A 143 -12.92 -33.69 -36.65
C PHE A 143 -12.65 -32.18 -36.74
N TYR A 144 -13.49 -31.49 -37.53
CA TYR A 144 -13.55 -30.06 -37.85
C TYR A 144 -12.80 -29.58 -39.10
N LYS A 145 -13.48 -29.77 -40.24
CA LYS A 145 -13.40 -28.92 -41.42
C LYS A 145 -14.81 -28.41 -41.73
N ASN A 146 -14.89 -27.11 -42.05
CA ASN A 146 -16.01 -26.38 -42.66
C ASN A 146 -17.16 -25.93 -41.74
N ILE A 147 -17.29 -24.60 -41.56
CA ILE A 147 -18.29 -23.77 -42.27
C ILE A 147 -17.77 -22.34 -42.27
N ALA A 148 -17.73 -21.77 -43.47
CA ALA A 148 -17.41 -20.39 -43.79
C ALA A 148 -18.69 -19.60 -44.08
N SER A 149 -18.53 -18.27 -44.11
CA SER A 149 -19.29 -17.26 -44.87
C SER A 149 -20.67 -16.83 -44.36
N GLY A 150 -20.85 -15.51 -44.34
CA GLY A 150 -22.11 -14.80 -44.10
C GLY A 150 -21.86 -13.30 -43.91
N ASP A 151 -21.60 -12.61 -45.03
CA ASP A 151 -21.48 -11.15 -45.18
C ASP A 151 -22.83 -10.40 -45.03
N ASN A 152 -22.69 -9.06 -45.06
CA ASN A 152 -23.66 -7.97 -45.31
C ASN A 152 -23.98 -7.13 -44.07
N SER A 153 -23.40 -5.93 -43.92
CA SER A 153 -23.69 -4.65 -44.61
C SER A 153 -25.11 -4.14 -44.32
N ASP A 154 -25.20 -2.99 -43.65
CA ASP A 154 -26.05 -1.89 -44.09
C ASP A 154 -25.67 -0.59 -43.38
N SER A 155 -25.38 0.39 -44.22
CA SER A 155 -25.17 1.82 -43.98
C SER A 155 -26.52 2.55 -43.93
N MET A 156 -26.61 3.60 -43.12
CA MET A 156 -27.52 4.71 -43.39
C MET A 156 -26.91 6.01 -42.88
N ASP A 157 -26.52 6.86 -43.83
CA ASP A 157 -26.31 8.30 -43.69
C ASP A 157 -27.65 9.02 -43.50
N LEU A 158 -27.60 10.25 -42.97
CA LEU A 158 -28.40 11.43 -43.40
C LEU A 158 -27.89 12.67 -42.62
N ASP A 159 -27.17 13.56 -43.33
CA ASP A 159 -27.52 14.97 -43.64
C ASP A 159 -28.35 15.78 -42.63
N ASN A 160 -28.24 17.11 -42.47
CA ASN A 160 -27.32 18.19 -42.88
C ASN A 160 -27.92 19.49 -42.29
N ASN A 161 -27.11 20.57 -42.29
CA ASN A 161 -27.50 22.00 -42.27
C ASN A 161 -28.02 22.62 -40.96
N SER A 162 -27.84 23.91 -40.68
CA SER A 162 -26.91 24.98 -41.10
C SER A 162 -27.33 26.23 -40.29
N ASP A 163 -26.47 27.25 -40.33
CA ASP A 163 -26.77 28.68 -40.24
C ASP A 163 -26.28 29.49 -39.03
N ASP A 164 -25.79 30.66 -39.43
CA ASP A 164 -24.88 31.66 -38.87
C ASP A 164 -25.52 32.66 -37.89
N ASP A 165 -24.61 33.48 -37.34
CA ASP A 165 -24.74 34.91 -37.00
C ASP A 165 -25.41 35.30 -35.66
N ASN A 166 -24.61 35.72 -34.68
CA ASN A 166 -24.28 37.15 -34.53
C ASN A 166 -23.38 37.42 -33.32
N SER A 167 -22.53 38.42 -33.52
CA SER A 167 -21.54 39.00 -32.62
C SER A 167 -22.12 39.66 -31.36
N GLU A 168 -21.79 39.12 -30.19
CA GLU A 168 -21.82 39.78 -28.87
C GLU A 168 -20.82 39.10 -27.90
N ASP A 169 -19.64 38.68 -28.40
CA ASP A 169 -18.93 37.53 -27.83
C ASP A 169 -17.80 37.78 -26.80
N ASP A 170 -17.44 39.00 -26.43
CA ASP A 170 -16.22 39.17 -25.61
C ASP A 170 -16.45 39.16 -24.08
N ILE A 171 -17.65 39.43 -23.57
CA ILE A 171 -17.94 39.45 -22.12
C ILE A 171 -18.60 38.15 -21.65
N ASP A 172 -19.45 37.54 -22.48
CA ASP A 172 -20.11 36.28 -22.17
C ASP A 172 -19.15 35.09 -22.35
N ALA A 173 -18.24 35.12 -23.32
CA ALA A 173 -17.21 34.09 -23.47
C ALA A 173 -16.24 34.07 -22.28
N GLU A 174 -15.91 35.21 -21.66
CA GLU A 174 -15.04 35.24 -20.48
C GLU A 174 -15.74 34.67 -19.24
N GLN A 175 -17.03 34.99 -19.05
CA GLN A 175 -17.83 34.43 -17.96
C GLN A 175 -18.11 32.93 -18.15
N GLU A 176 -18.37 32.48 -19.38
CA GLU A 176 -18.51 31.07 -19.72
C GLU A 176 -17.21 30.30 -19.54
N ASN A 177 -16.06 30.88 -19.94
CA ASN A 177 -14.75 30.29 -19.70
C ASN A 177 -14.41 30.21 -18.21
N ILE A 178 -14.73 31.23 -17.41
CA ILE A 178 -14.55 31.20 -15.95
C ILE A 178 -15.45 30.14 -15.32
N LYS A 179 -16.72 30.04 -15.75
CA LYS A 179 -17.67 29.05 -15.23
C LYS A 179 -17.30 27.62 -15.65
N SER A 180 -16.83 27.41 -16.88
CA SER A 180 -16.36 26.11 -17.36
C SER A 180 -15.09 25.69 -16.62
N ASN A 181 -14.12 26.60 -16.45
CA ASN A 181 -12.89 26.35 -15.70
C ASN A 181 -13.17 26.04 -14.22
N ASN A 182 -14.10 26.78 -13.59
CA ASN A 182 -14.53 26.49 -12.22
C ASN A 182 -15.21 25.13 -12.11
N ASN A 183 -16.05 24.76 -13.08
CA ASN A 183 -16.66 23.44 -13.12
C ASN A 183 -15.63 22.32 -13.32
N ILE A 184 -14.65 22.49 -14.20
CA ILE A 184 -13.55 21.54 -14.42
C ILE A 184 -12.72 21.37 -13.16
N ASN A 185 -12.38 22.47 -12.48
CA ASN A 185 -11.61 22.45 -11.23
C ASN A 185 -12.39 21.77 -10.09
N ASN A 186 -13.69 22.06 -9.98
CA ASN A 186 -14.58 21.39 -9.01
C ASN A 186 -14.75 19.90 -9.31
N ASP A 187 -14.74 19.53 -10.59
CA ASP A 187 -14.81 18.15 -11.02
C ASP A 187 -13.53 17.37 -10.67
N LEU A 188 -12.37 17.96 -10.98
CA LEU A 188 -11.07 17.39 -10.63
C LEU A 188 -10.90 17.25 -9.11
N SER A 189 -11.29 18.28 -8.34
CA SER A 189 -11.19 18.25 -6.87
C SER A 189 -12.05 17.14 -6.27
N PHE A 190 -13.25 16.88 -6.84
CA PHE A 190 -14.08 15.75 -6.44
C PHE A 190 -13.41 14.40 -6.74
N LYS A 191 -12.83 14.23 -7.93
CA LYS A 191 -12.15 12.98 -8.34
C LYS A 191 -10.95 12.67 -7.43
N GLN A 192 -10.13 13.69 -7.15
CA GLN A 192 -8.99 13.60 -6.23
C GLN A 192 -9.45 13.27 -4.80
N TRP A 193 -10.46 13.98 -4.30
CA TRP A 193 -11.08 13.69 -3.00
C TRP A 193 -11.58 12.24 -2.93
N LEU A 194 -12.28 11.75 -3.95
CA LEU A 194 -12.79 10.39 -3.95
C LEU A 194 -11.66 9.35 -3.93
N ALA A 195 -10.56 9.61 -4.64
CA ALA A 195 -9.39 8.74 -4.61
C ALA A 195 -8.79 8.65 -3.20
N GLY A 196 -8.67 9.79 -2.49
CA GLY A 196 -8.22 9.82 -1.09
C GLY A 196 -9.14 9.02 -0.16
N LEU A 197 -10.46 9.18 -0.31
CA LEU A 197 -11.44 8.43 0.47
C LEU A 197 -11.35 6.93 0.21
N LEU A 198 -11.18 6.53 -1.05
CA LEU A 198 -11.02 5.13 -1.46
C LEU A 198 -9.71 4.51 -0.94
N ASP A 199 -8.65 5.30 -0.82
CA ASP A 199 -7.36 4.84 -0.30
C ASP A 199 -7.42 4.44 1.18
N GLY A 200 -8.31 5.07 1.97
CA GLY A 200 -8.61 4.65 3.33
C GLY A 200 -9.70 3.57 3.40
N ASP A 201 -10.95 3.97 3.11
CA ASP A 201 -12.15 3.16 3.37
C ASP A 201 -12.70 2.41 2.15
N GLY A 202 -12.09 2.60 0.98
CA GLY A 202 -12.53 1.96 -0.25
C GLY A 202 -12.19 0.48 -0.32
N TYR A 203 -12.98 -0.28 -1.09
CA TYR A 203 -12.71 -1.68 -1.37
C TYR A 203 -13.18 -2.06 -2.77
N PHE A 204 -12.25 -2.50 -3.62
CA PHE A 204 -12.57 -3.02 -4.95
C PHE A 204 -12.59 -4.55 -4.93
N ILE A 205 -13.63 -5.12 -5.51
CA ILE A 205 -13.88 -6.57 -5.55
C ILE A 205 -13.90 -7.03 -6.99
N LEU A 206 -13.13 -8.06 -7.30
CA LEU A 206 -13.37 -8.94 -8.45
C LEU A 206 -13.26 -10.39 -7.97
N THR A 207 -14.39 -11.09 -7.94
CA THR A 207 -14.44 -12.50 -7.53
C THR A 207 -14.12 -13.44 -8.69
N LYS A 208 -13.74 -14.68 -8.39
CA LYS A 208 -13.55 -15.75 -9.40
C LYS A 208 -14.81 -16.00 -10.24
N LYS A 209 -16.00 -15.80 -9.66
CA LYS A 209 -17.31 -15.91 -10.35
C LYS A 209 -17.63 -14.69 -11.23
N GLY A 210 -16.72 -13.72 -11.34
CA GLY A 210 -16.89 -12.53 -12.17
C GLY A 210 -17.63 -11.36 -11.53
N TYR A 211 -18.18 -11.52 -10.31
CA TYR A 211 -18.80 -10.41 -9.57
C TYR A 211 -17.78 -9.31 -9.30
N ASN A 212 -18.14 -8.09 -9.68
CA ASN A 212 -17.35 -6.90 -9.47
C ASN A 212 -18.12 -5.87 -8.64
N SER A 213 -17.40 -5.13 -7.79
CA SER A 213 -17.97 -3.97 -7.12
C SER A 213 -16.91 -3.03 -6.54
N CYS A 214 -17.31 -1.79 -6.33
CA CYS A 214 -16.64 -0.86 -5.42
C CYS A 214 -17.54 -0.66 -4.18
N GLU A 215 -16.97 -0.75 -2.99
CA GLU A 215 -17.65 -0.52 -1.72
C GLU A 215 -16.91 0.55 -0.90
N ILE A 216 -17.68 1.38 -0.18
CA ILE A 216 -17.17 2.34 0.80
C ILE A 216 -18.10 2.27 2.01
N THR A 217 -17.56 2.22 3.22
CA THR A 217 -18.37 2.21 4.46
C THR A 217 -17.96 3.39 5.32
N MET A 218 -18.93 4.17 5.81
CA MET A 218 -18.70 5.33 6.66
C MET A 218 -19.71 5.35 7.81
N ASP A 219 -19.42 6.11 8.86
CA ASP A 219 -20.35 6.35 9.96
C ASP A 219 -21.67 6.98 9.47
N ALA A 220 -22.77 6.72 10.16
CA ALA A 220 -24.09 7.24 9.82
C ALA A 220 -24.16 8.76 9.73
N ARG A 221 -23.35 9.48 10.50
CA ARG A 221 -23.23 10.94 10.43
C ARG A 221 -22.72 11.43 9.07
N ASP A 222 -21.87 10.63 8.42
CA ASP A 222 -21.19 10.96 7.17
C ASP A 222 -21.88 10.36 5.94
N LYS A 223 -23.10 9.84 6.09
CA LYS A 223 -23.89 9.25 4.99
C LYS A 223 -24.05 10.19 3.80
N LYS A 224 -24.02 11.51 4.02
CA LYS A 224 -24.11 12.53 2.95
C LYS A 224 -22.96 12.36 1.94
N ALA A 225 -21.75 12.06 2.38
CA ALA A 225 -20.62 11.80 1.49
C ALA A 225 -20.88 10.59 0.57
N LEU A 226 -21.48 9.51 1.11
CA LEU A 226 -21.87 8.35 0.30
C LEU A 226 -22.95 8.68 -0.73
N TYR A 227 -23.91 9.55 -0.39
CA TYR A 227 -24.93 10.01 -1.34
C TYR A 227 -24.33 10.86 -2.46
N LEU A 228 -23.33 11.71 -2.19
CA LEU A 228 -22.61 12.46 -3.24
C LEU A 228 -22.01 11.50 -4.28
N ILE A 229 -21.36 10.43 -3.83
CA ILE A 229 -20.78 9.40 -4.71
C ILE A 229 -21.88 8.67 -5.47
N LYS A 230 -22.97 8.32 -4.80
CA LYS A 230 -24.14 7.67 -5.42
C LYS A 230 -24.76 8.54 -6.52
N HIS A 231 -24.89 9.85 -6.31
CA HIS A 231 -25.48 10.74 -7.30
C HIS A 231 -24.66 10.79 -8.60
N ARG A 232 -23.33 10.66 -8.49
CA ARG A 232 -22.43 10.71 -9.65
C ARG A 232 -22.28 9.38 -10.39
N TYR A 233 -22.11 8.28 -9.66
CA TYR A 233 -21.80 6.98 -10.27
C TYR A 233 -22.95 5.96 -10.18
N GLY A 234 -24.10 6.34 -9.61
CA GLY A 234 -25.19 5.44 -9.29
C GLY A 234 -24.85 4.47 -8.15
N GLY A 235 -25.46 3.29 -8.13
CA GLY A 235 -25.26 2.29 -7.08
C GLY A 235 -26.27 2.41 -5.93
N ARG A 236 -25.95 1.81 -4.77
CA ARG A 236 -26.88 1.73 -3.63
C ARG A 236 -26.16 2.09 -2.33
N VAL A 237 -26.83 2.85 -1.47
CA VAL A 237 -26.41 3.15 -0.10
C VAL A 237 -27.36 2.41 0.84
N LYS A 238 -26.83 1.62 1.77
CA LYS A 238 -27.62 0.84 2.74
C LYS A 238 -26.99 0.93 4.13
N GLN A 239 -27.82 0.89 5.17
CA GLN A 239 -27.34 0.76 6.54
C GLN A 239 -26.65 -0.59 6.75
N VAL A 240 -25.57 -0.62 7.52
CA VAL A 240 -24.87 -1.84 7.91
C VAL A 240 -25.56 -2.44 9.14
N SER A 241 -25.86 -3.73 9.10
CA SER A 241 -26.47 -4.43 10.23
C SER A 241 -25.57 -4.38 11.47
N ASN A 242 -26.16 -4.09 12.63
CA ASN A 242 -25.48 -4.01 13.92
C ASN A 242 -24.32 -2.99 14.01
N ALA A 243 -24.31 -1.99 13.13
CA ALA A 243 -23.35 -0.89 13.19
C ALA A 243 -24.07 0.45 12.90
N ASN A 244 -23.62 1.52 13.54
CA ASN A 244 -24.07 2.88 13.22
C ASN A 244 -23.37 3.41 11.96
N ALA A 245 -23.46 2.65 10.86
CA ALA A 245 -22.70 2.91 9.64
C ALA A 245 -23.56 2.67 8.40
N PHE A 246 -23.18 3.32 7.31
CA PHE A 246 -23.77 3.12 5.98
C PHE A 246 -22.70 2.64 5.02
N LYS A 247 -23.11 1.77 4.10
CA LYS A 247 -22.28 1.22 3.04
C LYS A 247 -22.81 1.64 1.68
N TYR A 248 -21.96 2.28 0.91
CA TYR A 248 -22.12 2.45 -0.52
C TYR A 248 -21.63 1.20 -1.25
N LYS A 249 -22.40 0.77 -2.26
CA LYS A 249 -22.05 -0.37 -3.12
C LYS A 249 -22.40 -0.08 -4.57
N LEU A 250 -21.38 -0.09 -5.41
CA LEU A 250 -21.47 0.06 -6.86
C LEU A 250 -21.18 -1.28 -7.54
N ARG A 251 -22.15 -1.81 -8.30
CA ARG A 251 -22.05 -3.11 -8.99
C ARG A 251 -22.28 -3.04 -10.49
N HIS A 252 -23.01 -2.04 -10.97
CA HIS A 252 -23.36 -2.00 -12.38
C HIS A 252 -22.15 -1.50 -13.20
N LYS A 253 -21.98 -2.08 -14.39
CA LYS A 253 -20.76 -1.95 -15.20
C LYS A 253 -20.46 -0.49 -15.57
N ALA A 254 -21.47 0.25 -16.05
CA ALA A 254 -21.29 1.63 -16.53
C ALA A 254 -20.72 2.56 -15.45
N GLY A 255 -21.38 2.63 -14.28
CA GLY A 255 -20.91 3.45 -13.17
C GLY A 255 -19.56 3.00 -12.62
N LEU A 256 -19.28 1.69 -12.58
CA LEU A 256 -17.98 1.20 -12.11
C LEU A 256 -16.84 1.58 -13.06
N ILE A 257 -17.05 1.50 -14.38
CA ILE A 257 -16.09 1.97 -15.39
C ILE A 257 -15.87 3.47 -15.26
N LEU A 258 -16.95 4.25 -15.10
CA LEU A 258 -16.86 5.70 -14.92
C LEU A 258 -16.06 6.06 -13.66
N LEU A 259 -16.37 5.42 -12.53
CA LEU A 259 -15.64 5.63 -11.28
C LEU A 259 -14.16 5.28 -11.43
N ILE A 260 -13.84 4.13 -12.04
CA ILE A 260 -12.44 3.72 -12.26
C ILE A 260 -11.73 4.75 -13.13
N LYS A 261 -12.31 5.17 -14.25
CA LYS A 261 -11.70 6.18 -15.13
C LYS A 261 -11.43 7.49 -14.39
N ASP A 262 -12.36 7.92 -13.54
CA ASP A 262 -12.27 9.17 -12.78
C ASP A 262 -11.17 9.15 -11.71
N VAL A 263 -10.93 8.02 -11.04
CA VAL A 263 -9.94 7.92 -9.95
C VAL A 263 -8.58 7.34 -10.38
N ASN A 264 -8.49 6.82 -11.61
CA ASN A 264 -7.28 6.22 -12.16
C ASN A 264 -6.19 7.28 -12.38
N GLY A 265 -5.03 7.08 -11.75
CA GLY A 265 -3.97 8.10 -11.66
C GLY A 265 -4.05 8.97 -10.40
N PHE A 266 -5.01 8.76 -9.50
CA PHE A 266 -5.08 9.48 -8.21
C PHE A 266 -4.98 8.55 -6.99
N LEU A 267 -5.30 7.26 -7.12
CA LEU A 267 -5.12 6.28 -6.03
C LEU A 267 -3.65 6.05 -5.72
N ARG A 268 -3.30 6.10 -4.44
CA ARG A 268 -1.93 5.99 -3.91
C ARG A 268 -1.72 4.74 -3.07
N ASN A 269 -2.77 4.17 -2.48
CA ASN A 269 -2.67 2.96 -1.66
C ASN A 269 -2.34 1.75 -2.55
N PRO A 270 -1.17 1.09 -2.37
CA PRO A 270 -0.79 -0.07 -3.18
C PRO A 270 -1.81 -1.20 -3.15
N THR A 271 -2.47 -1.40 -2.01
CA THR A 271 -3.52 -2.42 -1.87
C THR A 271 -4.73 -2.07 -2.73
N ARG A 272 -5.14 -0.80 -2.75
CA ARG A 272 -6.30 -0.35 -3.56
C ARG A 272 -5.98 -0.34 -5.03
N LEU A 273 -4.78 0.10 -5.42
CA LEU A 273 -4.28 0.00 -6.78
C LEU A 273 -4.30 -1.44 -7.29
N LEU A 274 -3.81 -2.41 -6.50
CA LEU A 274 -3.82 -3.82 -6.88
C LEU A 274 -5.24 -4.36 -7.06
N GLN A 275 -6.16 -3.97 -6.18
CA GLN A 275 -7.56 -4.39 -6.30
C GLN A 275 -8.25 -3.76 -7.51
N MET A 276 -8.03 -2.46 -7.75
CA MET A 276 -8.58 -1.75 -8.90
C MET A 276 -7.99 -2.29 -10.21
N ASN A 277 -6.70 -2.62 -10.24
CA ASN A 277 -6.02 -3.16 -11.44
C ASN A 277 -6.72 -4.41 -11.99
N LYS A 278 -7.23 -5.28 -11.11
CA LYS A 278 -8.00 -6.47 -11.53
C LYS A 278 -9.25 -6.08 -12.33
N LEU A 279 -9.91 -4.99 -11.94
CA LEU A 279 -11.05 -4.44 -12.67
C LEU A 279 -10.61 -3.71 -13.95
N CYS A 280 -9.50 -2.98 -13.91
CA CYS A 280 -8.91 -2.34 -15.08
C CYS A 280 -8.65 -3.35 -16.21
N VAL A 281 -7.99 -4.47 -15.90
CA VAL A 281 -7.76 -5.57 -16.86
C VAL A 281 -9.08 -6.12 -17.40
N LYS A 282 -10.06 -6.39 -16.52
CA LYS A 282 -11.38 -6.89 -16.93
C LYS A 282 -12.13 -5.94 -17.87
N PHE A 283 -11.95 -4.63 -17.72
CA PHE A 283 -12.65 -3.62 -18.52
C PHE A 283 -11.79 -3.01 -19.62
N ASN A 284 -10.60 -3.57 -19.88
CA ASN A 284 -9.63 -3.06 -20.85
C ASN A 284 -9.27 -1.56 -20.63
N ILE A 285 -9.03 -1.20 -19.37
CA ILE A 285 -8.60 0.15 -18.97
C ILE A 285 -7.11 0.06 -18.61
N GLN A 286 -6.27 0.93 -19.18
CA GLN A 286 -4.88 1.03 -18.79
C GLN A 286 -4.77 1.64 -17.38
N LEU A 287 -4.14 0.93 -16.45
CA LEU A 287 -3.86 1.45 -15.10
C LEU A 287 -2.85 2.60 -15.19
N LYS A 288 -3.14 3.71 -14.49
CA LYS A 288 -2.25 4.85 -14.32
C LYS A 288 -1.80 4.91 -12.86
N TYR A 289 -0.50 5.08 -12.65
CA TYR A 289 0.07 5.36 -11.34
C TYR A 289 -0.05 6.84 -11.02
N PRO A 290 -0.21 7.21 -9.75
CA PRO A 290 -0.35 8.60 -9.38
C PRO A 290 0.98 9.34 -9.49
N GLU A 291 0.90 10.59 -9.93
CA GLU A 291 2.04 11.51 -9.91
C GLU A 291 2.42 11.87 -8.47
N LYS A 292 3.59 12.50 -8.29
CA LYS A 292 4.04 12.96 -6.97
C LYS A 292 2.97 13.88 -6.35
N LEU A 293 2.67 13.65 -5.07
CA LEU A 293 1.68 14.46 -4.36
C LEU A 293 2.14 15.93 -4.31
N SER A 294 1.20 16.83 -4.57
CA SER A 294 1.41 18.29 -4.49
C SER A 294 0.44 18.90 -3.48
N PHE A 295 0.68 20.16 -3.10
CA PHE A 295 -0.20 20.88 -2.17
C PHE A 295 -1.56 21.20 -2.79
N ASN A 296 -1.63 21.36 -4.12
CA ASN A 296 -2.87 21.65 -4.85
C ASN A 296 -3.51 20.36 -5.39
N ASP A 297 -3.69 19.37 -4.53
CA ASP A 297 -4.29 18.07 -4.84
C ASP A 297 -5.34 17.74 -3.77
N GLY A 298 -6.58 17.50 -4.18
CA GLY A 298 -7.70 17.20 -3.28
C GLY A 298 -7.58 15.86 -2.54
N TRP A 299 -6.62 15.01 -2.87
CA TRP A 299 -6.46 13.67 -2.30
C TRP A 299 -6.38 13.67 -0.77
N LEU A 300 -5.64 14.61 -0.15
CA LEU A 300 -5.50 14.64 1.31
C LEU A 300 -6.87 14.87 2.00
N SER A 301 -7.77 15.62 1.38
CA SER A 301 -9.08 15.92 1.96
C SER A 301 -9.93 14.65 2.08
N GLY A 302 -9.93 13.82 1.04
CA GLY A 302 -10.61 12.52 1.06
C GLY A 302 -9.97 11.54 2.03
N PHE A 303 -8.65 11.55 2.12
CA PHE A 303 -7.92 10.67 3.02
C PHE A 303 -8.12 11.02 4.50
N ILE A 304 -8.33 12.30 4.82
CA ILE A 304 -8.77 12.74 6.15
C ILE A 304 -10.23 12.33 6.41
N ASP A 305 -11.09 12.40 5.40
CA ASP A 305 -12.49 11.99 5.52
C ASP A 305 -12.65 10.49 5.82
N SER A 306 -11.73 9.63 5.37
CA SER A 306 -11.66 8.22 5.78
C SER A 306 -10.96 8.06 7.13
N ASP A 307 -9.63 7.98 7.13
CA ASP A 307 -8.78 7.56 8.27
C ASP A 307 -8.33 8.72 9.16
N GLY A 308 -8.77 9.94 8.83
CA GLY A 308 -8.40 11.15 9.56
C GLY A 308 -9.17 11.34 10.87
N SER A 309 -8.51 12.02 11.79
CA SER A 309 -9.03 12.44 13.09
C SER A 309 -8.62 13.87 13.36
N ILE A 310 -9.54 14.64 13.96
CA ILE A 310 -9.32 16.03 14.35
C ILE A 310 -9.69 16.14 15.82
N TYR A 311 -8.70 16.45 16.66
CA TYR A 311 -8.87 16.53 18.10
C TYR A 311 -7.92 17.58 18.69
N PHE A 312 -8.15 18.01 19.92
CA PHE A 312 -7.18 18.81 20.67
C PHE A 312 -6.76 18.09 21.93
N SER A 313 -5.63 18.51 22.49
CA SER A 313 -5.16 18.08 23.80
C SER A 313 -5.23 19.24 24.77
N GLU A 314 -5.96 19.08 25.87
CA GLU A 314 -5.99 20.05 26.97
C GLU A 314 -4.63 20.14 27.67
N SER A 315 -3.85 19.06 27.69
CA SER A 315 -2.55 19.04 28.36
C SER A 315 -1.50 19.86 27.62
N SER A 316 -1.47 19.79 26.28
CA SER A 316 -0.55 20.56 25.45
C SER A 316 -1.13 21.88 24.94
N GLY A 317 -2.45 22.08 25.01
CA GLY A 317 -3.12 23.27 24.48
C GLY A 317 -2.98 23.42 22.97
N GLN A 318 -2.97 22.29 22.25
CA GLN A 318 -2.77 22.18 20.81
C GLN A 318 -3.85 21.35 20.14
N VAL A 319 -4.15 21.68 18.88
CA VAL A 319 -5.00 20.91 17.99
C VAL A 319 -4.14 20.00 17.11
N PHE A 320 -4.67 18.84 16.76
CA PHE A 320 -4.05 17.84 15.91
C PHE A 320 -5.01 17.47 14.78
N ILE A 321 -4.52 17.53 13.55
CA ILE A 321 -5.09 16.80 12.41
C ILE A 321 -4.20 15.59 12.20
N ALA A 322 -4.77 14.39 12.28
CA ALA A 322 -3.99 13.16 12.29
C ALA A 322 -4.59 12.08 11.43
N ILE A 323 -3.75 11.28 10.78
CA ILE A 323 -4.15 10.14 9.95
C ILE A 323 -3.37 8.92 10.41
N SER A 324 -4.07 7.80 10.62
CA SER A 324 -3.43 6.56 11.07
C SER A 324 -3.46 5.51 9.97
N GLN A 325 -2.31 4.88 9.69
CA GLN A 325 -2.23 3.82 8.70
C GLN A 325 -1.24 2.73 9.10
N LYS A 326 -1.45 1.51 8.57
CA LYS A 326 -0.52 0.40 8.75
C LYS A 326 0.77 0.60 7.95
N ASN A 327 0.66 1.24 6.79
CA ASN A 327 1.81 1.46 5.91
C ASN A 327 2.32 2.90 6.02
N ARG A 328 3.58 3.04 6.43
CA ARG A 328 4.29 4.32 6.54
C ARG A 328 4.46 5.05 5.20
N PHE A 329 4.58 4.31 4.09
CA PHE A 329 4.80 4.87 2.75
C PHE A 329 3.69 5.86 2.31
N LEU A 330 2.46 5.67 2.78
CA LEU A 330 1.35 6.59 2.47
C LEU A 330 1.43 7.90 3.26
N LEU A 331 2.15 7.90 4.38
CA LEU A 331 2.19 9.02 5.32
C LEU A 331 3.42 9.89 5.15
N GLU A 332 4.57 9.32 4.75
CA GLU A 332 5.82 10.07 4.58
C GLU A 332 5.74 11.20 3.56
N PRO A 333 5.13 11.02 2.36
CA PRO A 333 5.00 12.12 1.39
C PRO A 333 4.19 13.30 1.92
N LEU A 334 3.36 13.11 2.95
CA LEU A 334 2.57 14.18 3.53
C LEU A 334 3.44 15.19 4.29
N ILE A 335 4.58 14.76 4.83
CA ILE A 335 5.49 15.62 5.59
C ILE A 335 6.05 16.72 4.68
N ASP A 336 6.54 16.34 3.51
CA ASP A 336 7.16 17.28 2.57
C ASP A 336 6.17 18.28 1.98
N VAL A 337 4.90 17.86 1.85
CA VAL A 337 3.86 18.68 1.20
C VAL A 337 3.10 19.55 2.20
N TYR A 338 2.76 19.02 3.38
CA TYR A 338 1.84 19.65 4.32
C TYR A 338 2.48 19.95 5.70
N GLY A 339 3.73 19.56 5.92
CA GLY A 339 4.43 19.69 7.19
C GLY A 339 4.08 18.59 8.19
N GLY A 340 4.17 18.88 9.49
CA GLY A 340 3.89 17.88 10.51
C GLY A 340 4.98 16.82 10.66
N ARG A 341 4.60 15.63 11.12
CA ARG A 341 5.51 14.48 11.32
C ARG A 341 4.76 13.14 11.31
N VAL A 342 5.51 12.04 11.18
CA VAL A 342 4.99 10.68 11.32
C VAL A 342 5.57 10.02 12.56
N ASP A 343 4.69 9.65 13.48
CA ASP A 343 5.02 8.96 14.73
C ASP A 343 4.64 7.47 14.62
N ILE A 344 5.33 6.61 15.36
CA ILE A 344 4.94 5.21 15.53
C ILE A 344 3.86 5.16 16.61
N LEU A 345 2.67 4.63 16.28
CA LEU A 345 1.52 4.64 17.20
C LEU A 345 1.74 3.69 18.39
N SER A 346 2.29 2.52 18.12
CA SER A 346 2.65 1.53 19.14
C SER A 346 3.79 0.65 18.63
N PRO A 347 4.79 0.31 19.46
CA PRO A 347 5.80 -0.67 19.09
C PRO A 347 5.21 -2.08 18.86
N LYS A 348 4.02 -2.35 19.41
CA LYS A 348 3.36 -3.66 19.35
C LYS A 348 2.42 -3.81 18.15
N ILE A 349 1.98 -2.69 17.58
CA ILE A 349 1.04 -2.64 16.46
C ILE A 349 1.77 -1.89 15.37
N GLU A 350 2.13 -2.54 14.26
CA GLU A 350 2.74 -1.90 13.10
C GLU A 350 1.76 -0.90 12.46
N ALA A 351 1.67 0.27 13.10
CA ALA A 351 0.78 1.36 12.76
C ALA A 351 1.52 2.68 13.00
N PHE A 352 1.35 3.57 12.04
CA PHE A 352 1.98 4.87 11.98
C PHE A 352 0.89 5.93 12.02
N LYS A 353 1.23 7.08 12.60
CA LYS A 353 0.33 8.21 12.72
C LYS A 353 1.02 9.45 12.18
N TYR A 354 0.50 9.96 11.08
CA TYR A 354 0.82 11.28 10.60
C TYR A 354 0.08 12.31 11.44
N ILE A 355 0.75 13.37 11.88
CA ILE A 355 0.14 14.47 12.64
C ILE A 355 0.62 15.83 12.14
N VAL A 356 -0.33 16.74 11.94
CA VAL A 356 -0.10 18.18 11.79
C VAL A 356 -0.60 18.86 13.06
N TYR A 357 0.27 19.62 13.71
CA TYR A 357 -0.02 20.22 15.02
C TYR A 357 0.54 21.63 15.21
N LYS A 358 1.52 22.06 14.40
CA LYS A 358 2.05 23.42 14.51
C LYS A 358 0.98 24.41 14.07
N LYS A 359 0.77 25.46 14.86
CA LYS A 359 -0.28 26.47 14.60
C LYS A 359 -0.19 27.05 13.18
N ALA A 360 1.02 27.38 12.72
CA ALA A 360 1.24 27.93 11.38
C ALA A 360 0.85 26.94 10.26
N GLU A 361 1.24 25.67 10.39
CA GLU A 361 0.90 24.60 9.43
C GLU A 361 -0.61 24.36 9.41
N LEU A 362 -1.26 24.30 10.58
CA LEU A 362 -2.72 24.17 10.69
C LEU A 362 -3.45 25.34 10.02
N PHE A 363 -2.99 26.58 10.24
CA PHE A 363 -3.62 27.75 9.66
C PHE A 363 -3.41 27.79 8.14
N ASN A 364 -2.22 27.41 7.66
CA ASN A 364 -1.95 27.26 6.24
C ASN A 364 -2.90 26.22 5.59
N LEU A 365 -3.13 25.09 6.25
CA LEU A 365 -4.11 24.10 5.76
C LEU A 365 -5.52 24.68 5.71
N ILE A 366 -5.95 25.42 6.72
CA ILE A 366 -7.30 26.01 6.75
C ILE A 366 -7.48 27.05 5.64
N ASP A 367 -6.52 27.96 5.51
CA ASP A 367 -6.65 29.13 4.65
C ASP A 367 -6.35 28.84 3.19
N ASN A 368 -5.37 27.97 2.92
CA ASN A 368 -4.86 27.76 1.57
C ASN A 368 -5.22 26.39 0.98
N TYR A 369 -5.49 25.37 1.81
CA TYR A 369 -5.81 24.02 1.34
C TYR A 369 -7.31 23.72 1.43
N PHE A 370 -7.90 23.72 2.63
CA PHE A 370 -9.31 23.35 2.85
C PHE A 370 -10.31 24.36 2.27
N SER A 371 -9.87 25.59 1.99
CA SER A 371 -10.65 26.57 1.21
C SER A 371 -10.88 26.12 -0.24
N LYS A 372 -9.92 25.38 -0.83
CA LYS A 372 -9.99 24.83 -2.19
C LYS A 372 -10.48 23.37 -2.21
N TYR A 373 -10.05 22.57 -1.23
CA TYR A 373 -10.32 21.14 -1.12
C TYR A 373 -10.99 20.84 0.23
N PRO A 374 -12.26 21.23 0.41
CA PRO A 374 -12.95 21.05 1.68
C PRO A 374 -13.20 19.56 1.98
N LEU A 375 -13.17 19.23 3.27
CA LEU A 375 -13.68 17.94 3.75
C LEU A 375 -15.19 17.85 3.46
N ARG A 376 -15.65 16.67 3.07
CA ARG A 376 -17.07 16.40 2.74
C ARG A 376 -17.81 15.65 3.84
N THR A 377 -17.14 15.38 4.96
CA THR A 377 -17.71 14.77 6.16
C THR A 377 -17.96 15.81 7.26
N GLU A 378 -18.58 15.36 8.35
CA GLU A 378 -18.79 16.14 9.56
C GLU A 378 -17.47 16.62 10.21
N LYS A 379 -16.32 16.02 9.84
CA LYS A 379 -14.99 16.47 10.29
C LYS A 379 -14.69 17.91 9.88
N MET A 380 -15.28 18.41 8.79
CA MET A 380 -15.12 19.82 8.37
C MET A 380 -15.57 20.80 9.45
N LYS A 381 -16.59 20.44 10.24
CA LYS A 381 -17.07 21.29 11.34
C LYS A 381 -15.99 21.48 12.41
N ARG A 382 -15.15 20.47 12.66
CA ARG A 382 -13.99 20.60 13.56
C ARG A 382 -12.87 21.43 12.95
N VAL A 383 -12.59 21.28 11.65
CA VAL A 383 -11.61 22.15 10.94
C VAL A 383 -11.96 23.63 11.14
N ASN A 384 -13.23 23.98 10.97
CA ASN A 384 -13.71 25.35 11.10
C ASN A 384 -13.57 25.91 12.53
N LEU A 385 -13.53 25.05 13.55
CA LEU A 385 -13.36 25.44 14.95
C LEU A 385 -11.89 25.60 15.37
N ILE A 386 -10.92 25.21 14.54
CA ILE A 386 -9.49 25.22 14.92
C ILE A 386 -8.98 26.64 15.19
N LYS A 387 -9.34 27.62 14.35
CA LYS A 387 -8.94 29.02 14.58
C LYS A 387 -9.54 29.54 15.87
N GLU A 388 -10.82 29.24 16.10
CA GLU A 388 -11.53 29.64 17.32
C GLU A 388 -10.91 29.02 18.58
N PHE A 389 -10.46 27.76 18.52
CA PHE A 389 -9.72 27.12 19.61
C PHE A 389 -8.52 27.98 20.04
N TYR A 390 -7.70 28.46 19.10
CA TYR A 390 -6.51 29.25 19.44
C TYR A 390 -6.82 30.66 19.93
N LEU A 391 -8.03 31.17 19.67
CA LEU A 391 -8.51 32.45 20.22
C LEU A 391 -9.07 32.28 21.64
N LYS A 392 -9.81 31.19 21.88
CA LYS A 392 -10.56 30.95 23.13
C LYS A 392 -9.84 30.07 24.15
N LYS A 393 -8.75 29.41 23.77
CA LYS A 393 -8.03 28.53 24.71
C LYS A 393 -7.58 29.32 25.94
N ILE A 394 -7.83 28.73 27.10
CA ILE A 394 -7.46 29.32 28.39
C ILE A 394 -6.18 28.67 28.92
N SER A 395 -5.35 29.45 29.60
CA SER A 395 -4.26 28.90 30.41
C SER A 395 -4.81 28.17 31.63
N LYS A 396 -4.14 27.12 32.10
CA LYS A 396 -4.58 26.33 33.28
C LYS A 396 -4.84 27.17 34.54
N ASN A 397 -4.15 28.30 34.70
CA ASN A 397 -4.26 29.16 35.88
C ASN A 397 -5.20 30.37 35.67
N ASN A 398 -6.06 30.34 34.65
CA ASN A 398 -6.96 31.47 34.37
C ASN A 398 -8.08 31.55 35.41
N LYS A 399 -8.27 32.74 36.01
CA LYS A 399 -9.35 33.02 36.99
C LYS A 399 -10.53 33.80 36.39
N ASP A 400 -10.45 34.16 35.11
CA ASP A 400 -11.50 34.92 34.42
C ASP A 400 -12.72 34.04 34.10
N ILE A 401 -13.82 34.28 34.81
CA ILE A 401 -15.08 33.55 34.70
C ILE A 401 -15.69 33.69 33.30
N ILE A 402 -15.56 34.87 32.67
CA ILE A 402 -16.13 35.11 31.33
C ILE A 402 -15.41 34.24 30.30
N LYS A 403 -14.07 34.24 30.33
CA LYS A 403 -13.27 33.38 29.45
C LYS A 403 -13.49 31.89 29.71
N LEU A 404 -13.72 31.49 30.97
CA LEU A 404 -14.05 30.11 31.30
C LEU A 404 -15.40 29.70 30.67
N ASN A 405 -16.42 30.55 30.76
CA ASN A 405 -17.72 30.31 30.14
C ASN A 405 -17.62 30.24 28.61
N GLU A 406 -16.80 31.09 27.98
CA GLU A 406 -16.54 31.01 26.54
C GLU A 406 -15.84 29.71 26.14
N TRP A 407 -14.87 29.25 26.94
CA TRP A 407 -14.19 27.98 26.73
C TRP A 407 -15.14 26.79 26.86
N ILE A 408 -16.01 26.77 27.86
CA ILE A 408 -17.03 25.71 28.04
C ILE A 408 -17.96 25.67 26.82
N LYS A 409 -18.50 26.82 26.38
CA LYS A 409 -19.34 26.91 25.17
C LYS A 409 -18.62 26.45 23.90
N PHE A 410 -17.31 26.70 23.80
CA PHE A 410 -16.49 26.18 22.72
C PHE A 410 -16.39 24.65 22.80
N LYS A 411 -16.08 24.08 23.96
CA LYS A 411 -15.96 22.63 24.16
C LYS A 411 -17.25 21.90 23.85
N ASP A 412 -18.39 22.41 24.31
CA ASP A 412 -19.71 21.82 24.01
C ASP A 412 -19.95 21.74 22.50
N ARG A 413 -19.56 22.77 21.74
CA ARG A 413 -19.66 22.74 20.27
C ARG A 413 -18.65 21.78 19.64
N TRP A 414 -17.44 21.71 20.16
CA TRP A 414 -16.41 20.78 19.67
C TRP A 414 -16.81 19.31 19.87
N ASP A 415 -17.42 19.00 21.02
CA ASP A 415 -17.81 17.66 21.41
C ASP A 415 -19.12 17.21 20.79
N LYS A 416 -20.00 18.13 20.36
CA LYS A 416 -21.12 17.81 19.46
C LYS A 416 -20.67 17.15 18.16
N PHE A 417 -19.43 17.39 17.74
CA PHE A 417 -18.84 16.78 16.56
C PHE A 417 -17.85 15.66 16.90
N HIS A 418 -17.84 15.17 18.15
CA HIS A 418 -17.01 14.05 18.59
C HIS A 418 -17.40 12.75 17.90
N ASN A 419 -16.38 11.98 17.54
CA ASN A 419 -16.50 10.66 16.91
C ASN A 419 -17.26 9.72 17.83
#